data_AF-A0A1Q7P1X2-F1
#
_entry.id   AF-A0A1Q7P1X2-F1
#
_cell.length_a   1.000
_cell.length_b   1.000
_cell.length_c   1.000
_cell.angle_alpha   90.00
_cell.angle_beta   90.00
_cell.angle_gamma   90.00
#
_symmetry.space_group_name_H-M   'P 1'
#
loop_
_entity.id
_entity.type
_entity.pdbx_description
1 polymer ?
#
loop_
_entity_poly.entity_id
_entity_poly.type
_entity_poly.pdbx_seq_one_letter_code
_entity_poly.pdbx_strand_id
1 'polypeptide(L)'
;MKTLGISLMLVLLSGSLVSPIAILSAFATIQTAPLHPTTLNATAISGTQIFLMWTAPVNATQDGVSGYKIEMRSSCSGSFNFLVNTTTTNFLSAGLTNGTCYQFRVFAINSVGISSPSNNATASTLSVPSAPTNLVAKAVSSSQIKLGWSAPSNNGGTPITGYKIEKKNGCAGSFIILAHTVNSSTLYSDTGLIANTCYLYRVSAINVIGTSSPSADAIAITNSSLTHVPSAPTGLHVTTVSNTTLKLTWHSPSSSGDSPITGYLIQRNGTTIVINTFTNQTNFTDTNLLPNHKETYRTASWNSVGLGAFSNSASGITANSTSVSPPGTPGNLTGTGTLPSNLGQLISDFVHDRNALLKQERAAILHAIHECHAEIKNASHDDKKQIHDECKAKIKALREKYKESRKQLQEEFKQLREQSKLQIEDEKIKLENATHAASDLGKEIKQSEKENEQSVGSIANHESVIKHFDNTTNNLAKEIKHVNKDLKKNKGKSEGNKKRNHNQED
;
A
#
# COMPACT_ATOMS: atom_id res chain seq x y z
N MET A 1 -70.26 9.11 57.09
CA MET A 1 -70.97 8.60 58.28
C MET A 1 -71.43 9.81 59.07
N LYS A 2 -72.76 10.01 59.18
CA LYS A 2 -73.49 11.05 59.95
C LYS A 2 -73.26 12.48 59.40
N THR A 3 -74.29 13.26 59.05
CA THR A 3 -75.39 13.69 59.92
C THR A 3 -76.68 13.97 59.14
N LEU A 4 -77.79 13.45 59.68
CA LEU A 4 -79.20 13.75 59.37
C LEU A 4 -79.63 15.10 59.96
N GLY A 5 -80.77 15.63 59.46
CA GLY A 5 -81.78 16.32 60.28
C GLY A 5 -81.79 17.85 60.13
N ILE A 6 -82.65 18.45 59.31
CA ILE A 6 -84.06 18.82 59.59
C ILE A 6 -84.15 19.84 60.75
N SER A 7 -84.60 21.07 60.47
CA SER A 7 -85.96 21.51 60.81
C SER A 7 -86.17 23.01 60.53
N LEU A 8 -87.07 23.28 59.59
CA LEU A 8 -87.72 24.56 59.37
C LEU A 8 -88.87 24.66 60.38
N MET A 9 -88.84 25.64 61.29
CA MET A 9 -89.99 25.95 62.16
C MET A 9 -90.15 27.47 62.28
N LEU A 10 -91.29 27.90 61.76
CA LEU A 10 -91.86 29.24 61.74
C LEU A 10 -92.19 29.70 63.16
N VAL A 11 -91.71 30.87 63.58
CA VAL A 11 -92.34 31.64 64.66
C VAL A 11 -92.38 33.11 64.23
N LEU A 12 -93.58 33.63 64.02
CA LEU A 12 -93.87 35.06 63.89
C LEU A 12 -94.43 35.59 65.21
N LEU A 13 -94.20 36.90 65.42
CA LEU A 13 -94.84 37.85 66.37
C LEU A 13 -94.05 38.20 67.63
N SER A 14 -93.31 39.30 67.57
CA SER A 14 -93.60 40.50 68.37
C SER A 14 -92.64 41.64 67.96
N GLY A 15 -93.21 42.84 67.78
CA GLY A 15 -92.51 44.00 67.26
C GLY A 15 -91.44 44.53 68.20
N SER A 16 -90.28 44.85 67.64
CA SER A 16 -89.36 45.86 68.14
C SER A 16 -88.50 46.33 66.97
N LEU A 17 -88.52 47.64 66.73
CA LEU A 17 -87.67 48.32 65.74
C LEU A 17 -86.21 48.07 66.11
N VAL A 18 -85.54 47.18 65.38
CA VAL A 18 -84.09 47.05 65.39
C VAL A 18 -83.61 47.41 63.99
N SER A 19 -82.69 48.37 63.95
CA SER A 19 -81.93 48.87 62.79
C SER A 19 -81.60 47.78 61.75
N PRO A 20 -81.54 48.06 60.44
CA PRO A 20 -81.02 47.08 59.48
C PRO A 20 -79.53 46.87 59.75
N ILE A 21 -79.21 45.88 60.57
CA ILE A 21 -77.89 45.25 60.58
C ILE A 21 -77.73 44.68 59.18
N ALA A 22 -76.90 45.32 58.38
CA ALA A 22 -76.39 44.75 57.16
C ALA A 22 -75.70 43.44 57.55
N ILE A 23 -76.35 42.31 57.29
CA ILE A 23 -75.69 41.01 57.27
C ILE A 23 -74.77 41.06 56.06
N LEU A 24 -73.56 41.57 56.28
CA LEU A 24 -72.46 41.40 55.35
C LEU A 24 -72.17 39.90 55.36
N SER A 25 -72.78 39.16 54.43
CA SER A 25 -72.38 37.80 54.14
C SER A 25 -70.94 37.87 53.65
N ALA A 26 -69.99 37.69 54.57
CA ALA A 26 -68.62 37.38 54.22
C ALA A 26 -68.68 36.01 53.54
N PHE A 27 -68.87 35.99 52.22
CA PHE A 27 -68.45 34.85 51.43
C PHE A 27 -66.94 34.79 51.61
N ALA A 28 -66.48 33.94 52.53
CA ALA A 28 -65.09 33.57 52.62
C ALA A 28 -64.75 32.85 51.30
N THR A 29 -64.26 33.60 50.32
CA THR A 29 -63.69 33.04 49.10
C THR A 29 -62.44 32.29 49.52
N ILE A 30 -62.49 30.96 49.37
CA ILE A 30 -61.37 30.09 49.73
C ILE A 30 -60.23 30.41 48.78
N GLN A 31 -59.18 31.04 49.30
CA GLN A 31 -57.92 31.26 48.59
C GLN A 31 -57.21 29.91 48.40
N THR A 32 -56.88 29.57 47.16
CA THR A 32 -56.17 28.33 46.80
C THR A 32 -54.93 28.62 45.97
N ALA A 33 -53.98 27.68 45.97
CA ALA A 33 -52.86 27.70 45.04
C ALA A 33 -53.37 27.60 43.58
N PRO A 34 -52.62 28.11 42.59
CA PRO A 34 -53.07 28.12 41.21
C PRO A 34 -53.21 26.70 40.63
N LEU A 35 -53.96 26.59 39.53
CA LEU A 35 -53.84 25.43 38.65
C LEU A 35 -52.47 25.41 37.94
N HIS A 36 -52.07 24.25 37.44
CA HIS A 36 -50.77 24.10 36.78
C HIS A 36 -50.76 24.72 35.37
N PRO A 37 -49.61 25.23 34.90
CA PRO A 37 -49.45 25.66 33.51
C PRO A 37 -49.67 24.53 32.51
N THR A 38 -50.21 24.84 31.34
CA THR A 38 -50.46 23.87 30.26
C THR A 38 -49.56 24.14 29.05
N THR A 39 -49.54 23.21 28.09
CA THR A 39 -48.84 23.34 26.80
C THR A 39 -47.35 23.69 26.90
N LEU A 40 -46.68 23.25 27.96
CA LEU A 40 -45.24 23.44 28.08
C LEU A 40 -44.54 22.73 26.90
N ASN A 41 -43.80 23.51 26.12
CA ASN A 41 -42.96 23.06 25.02
C ASN A 41 -41.51 23.51 25.25
N ALA A 42 -40.57 22.69 24.80
CA ALA A 42 -39.14 22.95 24.85
C ALA A 42 -38.56 22.82 23.43
N THR A 43 -37.84 23.83 22.97
CA THR A 43 -37.25 23.87 21.63
C THR A 43 -35.77 24.20 21.73
N ALA A 44 -34.91 23.33 21.21
CA ALA A 44 -33.47 23.61 21.16
C ALA A 44 -33.17 24.71 20.15
N ILE A 45 -32.42 25.72 20.58
CA ILE A 45 -32.05 26.87 19.76
C ILE A 45 -30.58 26.77 19.32
N SER A 46 -29.73 26.23 20.19
CA SER A 46 -28.31 26.04 19.93
C SER A 46 -27.78 24.84 20.72
N GLY A 47 -26.46 24.62 20.70
CA GLY A 47 -25.84 23.60 21.54
C GLY A 47 -25.89 23.89 23.04
N THR A 48 -26.12 25.15 23.42
CA THR A 48 -26.11 25.55 24.83
C THR A 48 -27.42 26.17 25.30
N GLN A 49 -28.45 26.21 24.45
CA GLN A 49 -29.69 26.91 24.73
C GLN A 49 -30.95 26.13 24.32
N ILE A 50 -31.94 26.13 25.21
CA ILE A 50 -33.30 25.62 24.99
C ILE A 50 -34.29 26.71 25.38
N PHE A 51 -35.21 27.01 24.47
CA PHE A 51 -36.30 27.94 24.68
C PHE A 51 -37.55 27.20 25.17
N LEU A 52 -38.15 27.71 26.23
CA LEU A 52 -39.36 27.18 26.86
C LEU A 52 -40.52 28.15 26.65
N MET A 53 -41.70 27.61 26.38
CA MET A 53 -42.95 28.37 26.31
C MET A 53 -44.10 27.53 26.85
N TRP A 54 -45.02 28.16 27.57
CA TRP A 54 -46.22 27.51 28.13
C TRP A 54 -47.42 28.44 28.14
N THR A 55 -48.60 27.89 28.39
CA THR A 55 -49.83 28.65 28.60
C THR A 55 -50.14 28.80 30.08
N ALA A 56 -50.49 30.01 30.49
CA ALA A 56 -50.93 30.28 31.86
C ALA A 56 -52.22 29.48 32.18
N PRO A 57 -52.40 29.02 33.43
CA PRO A 57 -53.61 28.31 33.82
C PRO A 57 -54.86 29.20 33.70
N VAL A 58 -55.96 28.63 33.20
CA VAL A 58 -57.29 29.28 33.19
C VAL A 58 -57.89 29.14 34.60
N ASN A 59 -58.40 30.23 35.18
CA ASN A 59 -58.89 30.34 36.56
C ASN A 59 -57.79 30.49 37.62
N ALA A 60 -56.87 31.44 37.41
CA ALA A 60 -56.18 32.02 38.55
C ALA A 60 -57.26 32.49 39.54
N THR A 61 -57.15 32.09 40.80
CA THR A 61 -57.99 32.58 41.89
C THR A 61 -58.06 34.12 41.90
N GLN A 62 -58.89 34.74 42.74
CA GLN A 62 -58.92 36.22 42.84
C GLN A 62 -57.51 36.84 43.01
N ASP A 63 -56.54 36.09 43.53
CA ASP A 63 -55.14 36.52 43.73
C ASP A 63 -54.24 36.49 42.47
N GLY A 64 -54.73 35.98 41.34
CA GLY A 64 -53.97 35.92 40.08
C GLY A 64 -52.76 34.98 40.11
N VAL A 65 -52.12 34.74 38.96
CA VAL A 65 -50.79 34.10 38.93
C VAL A 65 -49.75 35.21 39.03
N SER A 66 -48.91 35.18 40.06
CA SER A 66 -47.85 36.17 40.28
C SER A 66 -46.51 35.77 39.66
N GLY A 67 -46.34 34.49 39.30
CA GLY A 67 -45.15 34.01 38.61
C GLY A 67 -45.13 32.50 38.42
N TYR A 68 -43.96 32.00 38.02
CA TYR A 68 -43.73 30.62 37.66
C TYR A 68 -42.41 30.12 38.22
N LYS A 69 -42.40 28.89 38.76
CA LYS A 69 -41.20 28.15 39.12
C LYS A 69 -40.88 27.18 38.00
N ILE A 70 -39.63 27.15 37.55
CA ILE A 70 -39.14 26.19 36.56
C ILE A 70 -38.20 25.22 37.26
N GLU A 71 -38.40 23.93 36.99
CA GLU A 71 -37.47 22.88 37.37
C GLU A 71 -36.97 22.14 36.13
N MET A 72 -35.72 21.68 36.18
CA MET A 72 -35.09 20.94 35.09
C MET A 72 -34.33 19.72 35.59
N ARG A 73 -34.14 18.74 34.71
CA ARG A 73 -33.17 17.66 34.87
C ARG A 73 -32.41 17.41 33.57
N SER A 74 -31.12 17.11 33.71
CA SER A 74 -30.23 16.73 32.61
C SER A 74 -30.29 15.24 32.32
N SER A 75 -29.79 14.84 31.16
CA SER A 75 -29.79 13.46 30.65
C SER A 75 -31.17 12.80 30.64
N CYS A 76 -32.24 13.61 30.69
CA CYS A 76 -33.64 13.18 30.83
C CYS A 76 -33.88 12.11 31.91
N SER A 77 -33.01 12.07 32.92
CA SER A 77 -33.01 11.08 34.00
C SER A 77 -32.70 11.74 35.34
N GLY A 78 -32.88 11.01 36.44
CA GLY A 78 -32.68 11.53 37.78
C GLY A 78 -33.75 12.51 38.25
N SER A 79 -33.42 13.25 39.32
CA SER A 79 -34.34 14.18 39.99
C SER A 79 -34.39 15.55 39.31
N PHE A 80 -35.56 16.17 39.34
CA PHE A 80 -35.72 17.57 38.96
C PHE A 80 -35.07 18.48 39.99
N ASN A 81 -34.34 19.48 39.50
CA ASN A 81 -33.71 20.52 40.30
C ASN A 81 -34.36 21.86 39.99
N PHE A 82 -34.41 22.75 40.98
CA PHE A 82 -34.82 24.13 40.79
C PHE A 82 -33.90 24.82 39.78
N LEU A 83 -34.49 25.48 38.78
CA LEU A 83 -33.77 26.27 37.80
C LEU A 83 -33.90 27.77 38.09
N VAL A 84 -35.13 28.28 38.08
CA VAL A 84 -35.39 29.73 38.17
C VAL A 84 -36.86 30.02 38.49
N ASN A 85 -37.14 31.22 39.01
CA ASN A 85 -38.48 31.80 39.03
C ASN A 85 -38.59 32.92 37.97
N THR A 86 -39.71 33.00 37.27
CA THR A 86 -39.99 34.06 36.27
C THR A 86 -41.44 34.54 36.37
N THR A 87 -41.74 35.73 35.85
CA THR A 87 -43.11 36.26 35.74
C THR A 87 -43.71 36.10 34.34
N THR A 88 -42.91 35.71 33.35
CA THR A 88 -43.33 35.51 31.96
C THR A 88 -43.73 34.06 31.69
N THR A 89 -44.46 33.83 30.59
CA THR A 89 -44.85 32.48 30.12
C THR A 89 -43.84 31.86 29.14
N ASN A 90 -42.61 32.38 29.14
CA ASN A 90 -41.50 31.86 28.36
C ASN A 90 -40.19 32.04 29.13
N PHE A 91 -39.19 31.22 28.78
CA PHE A 91 -37.86 31.30 29.38
C PHE A 91 -36.79 30.73 28.45
N LEU A 92 -35.64 31.40 28.33
CA LEU A 92 -34.48 30.88 27.60
C LEU A 92 -33.49 30.26 28.58
N SER A 93 -33.46 28.94 28.64
CA SER A 93 -32.46 28.20 29.42
C SER A 93 -31.14 28.19 28.67
N ALA A 94 -30.07 28.70 29.29
CA ALA A 94 -28.73 28.84 28.70
C ALA A 94 -27.66 28.14 29.54
N GLY A 95 -26.45 28.01 28.99
CA GLY A 95 -25.33 27.33 29.67
C GLY A 95 -25.50 25.81 29.74
N LEU A 96 -26.31 25.24 28.84
CA LEU A 96 -26.55 23.80 28.73
C LEU A 96 -25.39 23.09 28.03
N THR A 97 -25.26 21.80 28.27
CA THR A 97 -24.25 20.93 27.63
C THR A 97 -24.72 20.53 26.24
N ASN A 98 -23.84 20.62 25.23
CA ASN A 98 -24.13 20.21 23.85
C ASN A 98 -24.60 18.75 23.74
N GLY A 99 -25.56 18.48 22.86
CA GLY A 99 -26.09 17.14 22.60
C GLY A 99 -26.79 16.46 23.79
N THR A 100 -27.04 17.19 24.88
CA THR A 100 -27.59 16.62 26.12
C THR A 100 -29.11 16.75 26.14
N CYS A 101 -29.78 15.66 26.51
CA CYS A 101 -31.23 15.62 26.70
C CYS A 101 -31.61 16.34 28.01
N TYR A 102 -32.55 17.27 27.95
CA TYR A 102 -33.09 17.97 29.11
C TYR A 102 -34.59 17.78 29.19
N GLN A 103 -35.10 17.72 30.42
CA GLN A 103 -36.53 17.73 30.68
C GLN A 103 -36.89 18.83 31.66
N PHE A 104 -37.96 19.56 31.34
CA PHE A 104 -38.45 20.72 32.07
C PHE A 104 -39.87 20.49 32.54
N ARG A 105 -40.21 21.11 33.67
CA ARG A 105 -41.60 21.25 34.16
C ARG A 105 -41.75 22.62 34.81
N VAL A 106 -42.95 23.19 34.70
CA VAL A 106 -43.26 24.52 35.21
C VAL A 106 -44.41 24.45 36.19
N PHE A 107 -44.34 25.28 37.23
CA PHE A 107 -45.37 25.44 38.25
C PHE A 107 -45.81 26.90 38.25
N ALA A 108 -47.09 27.16 38.52
CA ALA A 108 -47.60 28.51 38.74
C ALA A 108 -47.53 28.86 40.24
N ILE A 109 -47.32 30.13 40.54
CA ILE A 109 -47.16 30.68 41.90
C ILE A 109 -48.18 31.81 42.09
N ASN A 110 -48.82 31.86 43.26
CA ASN A 110 -49.55 33.03 43.77
C ASN A 110 -49.23 33.27 45.25
N SER A 111 -49.96 34.19 45.90
CA SER A 111 -49.84 34.50 47.34
C SER A 111 -50.14 33.32 48.27
N VAL A 112 -50.91 32.33 47.79
CA VAL A 112 -51.35 31.16 48.57
C VAL A 112 -50.34 30.02 48.49
N GLY A 113 -49.72 29.82 47.33
CA GLY A 113 -48.73 28.76 47.15
C GLY A 113 -48.38 28.43 45.70
N ILE A 114 -47.83 27.23 45.52
CA ILE A 114 -47.33 26.70 44.25
C ILE A 114 -48.28 25.60 43.74
N SER A 115 -48.61 25.62 42.46
CA SER A 115 -49.45 24.60 41.81
C SER A 115 -48.82 23.21 41.80
N SER A 116 -49.54 22.21 41.29
CA SER A 116 -48.92 20.97 40.76
C SER A 116 -48.03 21.29 39.52
N PRO A 117 -47.12 20.40 39.10
CA PRO A 117 -46.33 20.63 37.90
C PRO A 117 -47.17 20.52 36.62
N SER A 118 -46.73 21.21 35.57
CA SER A 118 -47.18 21.01 34.18
C SER A 118 -46.83 19.59 33.66
N ASN A 119 -47.20 19.30 32.41
CA ASN A 119 -46.57 18.21 31.66
C ASN A 119 -45.05 18.42 31.60
N ASN A 120 -44.31 17.33 31.50
CA ASN A 120 -42.88 17.40 31.23
C ASN A 120 -42.66 17.72 29.74
N ALA A 121 -41.75 18.67 29.46
CA ALA A 121 -41.28 18.95 28.10
C ALA A 121 -39.83 18.52 27.95
N THR A 122 -39.52 17.80 26.88
CA THR A 122 -38.20 17.22 26.62
C THR A 122 -37.59 17.84 25.37
N ALA A 123 -36.33 18.27 25.44
CA ALA A 123 -35.55 18.69 24.28
C ALA A 123 -34.06 18.37 24.49
N SER A 124 -33.37 18.02 23.41
CA SER A 124 -31.91 17.86 23.41
C SER A 124 -31.28 19.07 22.74
N THR A 125 -30.24 19.64 23.35
CA THR A 125 -29.46 20.70 22.72
C THR A 125 -28.82 20.22 21.42
N LEU A 126 -28.57 21.15 20.49
CA LEU A 126 -27.98 20.80 19.20
C LEU A 126 -26.49 20.41 19.35
N SER A 127 -25.97 19.62 18.43
CA SER A 127 -24.54 19.28 18.42
C SER A 127 -24.05 19.09 16.99
N VAL A 128 -22.73 18.95 16.84
CA VAL A 128 -22.19 18.36 15.61
C VAL A 128 -22.66 16.90 15.48
N PRO A 129 -22.67 16.32 14.26
CA PRO A 129 -23.03 14.92 14.09
C PRO A 129 -22.06 13.98 14.79
N SER A 130 -22.43 12.71 14.94
CA SER A 130 -21.46 11.65 15.24
C SER A 130 -20.55 11.36 14.03
N ALA A 131 -19.46 10.63 14.24
CA ALA A 131 -18.57 10.24 13.15
C ALA A 131 -19.29 9.36 12.11
N PRO A 132 -19.03 9.54 10.80
CA PRO A 132 -19.42 8.57 9.79
C PRO A 132 -18.81 7.18 10.06
N THR A 133 -19.46 6.14 9.56
CA THR A 133 -19.04 4.75 9.78
C THR A 133 -18.85 4.02 8.45
N ASN A 134 -18.23 2.83 8.50
CA ASN A 134 -18.05 1.96 7.34
C ASN A 134 -17.37 2.64 6.13
N LEU A 135 -16.38 3.50 6.37
CA LEU A 135 -15.61 4.09 5.28
C LEU A 135 -14.82 2.99 4.55
N VAL A 136 -15.03 2.91 3.24
CA VAL A 136 -14.33 2.01 2.33
C VAL A 136 -13.67 2.85 1.24
N ALA A 137 -12.41 2.56 0.95
CA ALA A 137 -11.68 3.11 -0.19
C ALA A 137 -11.35 1.97 -1.16
N LYS A 138 -11.71 2.12 -2.44
CA LYS A 138 -11.45 1.12 -3.48
C LYS A 138 -10.78 1.77 -4.70
N ALA A 139 -9.58 1.32 -5.03
CA ALA A 139 -8.94 1.67 -6.29
C ALA A 139 -9.72 1.07 -7.47
N VAL A 140 -10.02 1.91 -8.46
CA VAL A 140 -10.72 1.49 -9.68
C VAL A 140 -9.86 1.66 -10.94
N SER A 141 -8.81 2.48 -10.86
CA SER A 141 -7.78 2.61 -11.90
C SER A 141 -6.44 2.98 -11.27
N SER A 142 -5.43 3.22 -12.10
CA SER A 142 -4.12 3.74 -11.67
C SER A 142 -4.17 5.18 -11.16
N SER A 143 -5.25 5.91 -11.43
CA SER A 143 -5.39 7.33 -11.08
C SER A 143 -6.69 7.68 -10.36
N GLN A 144 -7.47 6.67 -9.94
CA GLN A 144 -8.77 6.88 -9.32
C GLN A 144 -9.05 5.91 -8.17
N ILE A 145 -9.53 6.48 -7.05
CA ILE A 145 -10.06 5.75 -5.90
C ILE A 145 -11.49 6.22 -5.64
N LYS A 146 -12.43 5.27 -5.49
CA LYS A 146 -13.79 5.55 -5.06
C LYS A 146 -13.91 5.31 -3.55
N LEU A 147 -14.53 6.27 -2.87
CA LEU A 147 -14.86 6.23 -1.46
C LEU A 147 -16.36 6.01 -1.29
N GLY A 148 -16.72 5.20 -0.29
CA GLY A 148 -18.10 5.07 0.17
C GLY A 148 -18.15 4.90 1.68
N TRP A 149 -19.17 5.46 2.32
CA TRP A 149 -19.37 5.38 3.77
C TRP A 149 -20.85 5.31 4.13
N SER A 150 -21.13 5.11 5.42
CA SER A 150 -22.46 5.22 6.02
C SER A 150 -22.59 6.57 6.73
N ALA A 151 -23.76 7.20 6.58
CA ALA A 151 -24.08 8.42 7.32
C ALA A 151 -24.05 8.17 8.84
N PRO A 152 -23.76 9.21 9.65
CA PRO A 152 -23.76 9.06 11.11
C PRO A 152 -25.11 8.62 11.66
N SER A 153 -25.09 7.81 12.74
CA SER A 153 -26.31 7.38 13.44
C SER A 153 -27.02 8.53 14.16
N ASN A 154 -26.31 9.61 14.48
CA ASN A 154 -26.83 10.81 15.10
C ASN A 154 -26.35 12.05 14.33
N ASN A 155 -27.29 12.86 13.86
CA ASN A 155 -27.02 14.08 13.09
C ASN A 155 -26.86 15.33 13.98
N GLY A 156 -26.94 15.20 15.30
CA GLY A 156 -26.82 16.30 16.26
C GLY A 156 -28.03 17.24 16.28
N GLY A 157 -29.20 16.76 15.85
CA GLY A 157 -30.44 17.52 15.87
C GLY A 157 -30.66 18.46 14.68
N THR A 158 -29.71 18.51 13.72
CA THR A 158 -29.88 19.24 12.46
C THR A 158 -29.46 18.38 11.26
N PRO A 159 -30.02 18.59 10.05
CA PRO A 159 -29.68 17.78 8.87
C PRO A 159 -28.19 17.83 8.51
N ILE A 160 -27.67 16.72 7.97
CA ILE A 160 -26.35 16.69 7.37
C ILE A 160 -26.37 17.51 6.08
N THR A 161 -25.47 18.47 5.99
CA THR A 161 -25.30 19.39 4.85
C THR A 161 -24.16 18.98 3.93
N GLY A 162 -23.22 18.16 4.42
CA GLY A 162 -22.04 17.76 3.68
C GLY A 162 -21.09 16.87 4.47
N TYR A 163 -19.95 16.59 3.87
CA TYR A 163 -18.86 15.81 4.45
C TYR A 163 -17.51 16.46 4.16
N LYS A 164 -16.63 16.49 5.17
CA LYS A 164 -15.22 16.82 5.01
C LYS A 164 -14.47 15.53 4.74
N ILE A 165 -13.76 15.47 3.62
CA ILE A 165 -12.95 14.34 3.22
C ILE A 165 -11.49 14.75 3.30
N GLU A 166 -10.69 13.95 4.00
CA GLU A 166 -9.26 14.19 4.16
C GLU A 166 -8.48 12.97 3.67
N LYS A 167 -7.28 13.21 3.14
CA LYS A 167 -6.38 12.16 2.65
C LYS A 167 -4.93 12.35 3.08
N LYS A 168 -4.16 11.27 3.07
CA LYS A 168 -2.69 11.25 3.10
C LYS A 168 -2.17 10.65 1.80
N ASN A 169 -1.20 11.31 1.19
CA ASN A 169 -0.47 10.77 0.05
C ASN A 169 0.68 9.90 0.59
N GLY A 170 0.79 8.65 0.13
CA GLY A 170 1.81 7.71 0.59
C GLY A 170 1.53 7.07 1.95
N CYS A 171 0.29 7.14 2.46
CA CYS A 171 -0.11 6.61 3.78
C CYS A 171 0.75 7.08 4.98
N ALA A 172 1.53 8.14 4.79
CA ALA A 172 2.44 8.72 5.77
C ALA A 172 2.20 10.24 5.86
N GLY A 173 2.73 10.87 6.90
CA GLY A 173 2.60 12.31 7.12
C GLY A 173 1.22 12.74 7.64
N SER A 174 0.87 13.99 7.35
CA SER A 174 -0.35 14.66 7.84
C SER A 174 -1.51 14.53 6.87
N PHE A 175 -2.73 14.51 7.42
CA PHE A 175 -3.94 14.61 6.60
C PHE A 175 -4.04 15.99 5.94
N ILE A 176 -4.39 16.00 4.66
CA ILE A 176 -4.78 17.20 3.92
C ILE A 176 -6.26 17.12 3.58
N ILE A 177 -6.93 18.28 3.51
CA ILE A 177 -8.33 18.35 3.09
C ILE A 177 -8.38 18.08 1.59
N LEU A 178 -9.11 17.03 1.21
CA LEU A 178 -9.40 16.70 -0.18
C LEU A 178 -10.63 17.47 -0.67
N ALA A 179 -11.71 17.49 0.13
CA ALA A 179 -12.96 18.12 -0.26
C ALA A 179 -13.87 18.44 0.92
N HIS A 180 -14.77 19.41 0.69
CA HIS A 180 -16.00 19.60 1.44
C HIS A 180 -17.17 19.38 0.47
N THR A 181 -17.99 18.36 0.71
CA THR A 181 -19.19 18.14 -0.11
C THR A 181 -20.29 19.11 0.31
N VAL A 182 -21.18 19.46 -0.62
CA VAL A 182 -22.34 20.36 -0.41
C VAL A 182 -23.67 19.61 -0.51
N ASN A 183 -23.63 18.31 -0.24
CA ASN A 183 -24.79 17.43 -0.25
C ASN A 183 -24.57 16.25 0.69
N SER A 184 -25.66 15.54 1.02
CA SER A 184 -25.67 14.38 1.90
C SER A 184 -25.27 13.07 1.22
N SER A 185 -24.67 13.09 0.02
CA SER A 185 -24.18 11.88 -0.64
C SER A 185 -23.08 11.23 0.19
N THR A 186 -23.12 9.91 0.29
CA THR A 186 -22.13 9.11 1.03
C THR A 186 -21.10 8.43 0.11
N LEU A 187 -20.92 9.00 -1.08
CA LEU A 187 -19.97 8.53 -2.10
C LEU A 187 -19.11 9.69 -2.58
N TYR A 188 -17.83 9.42 -2.83
CA TYR A 188 -16.90 10.39 -3.41
C TYR A 188 -15.89 9.70 -4.32
N SER A 189 -15.45 10.39 -5.38
CA SER A 189 -14.40 9.88 -6.28
C SER A 189 -13.19 10.80 -6.24
N ASP A 190 -12.06 10.28 -5.77
CA ASP A 190 -10.76 10.95 -5.88
C ASP A 190 -10.11 10.54 -7.20
N THR A 191 -9.62 11.52 -7.96
CA THR A 191 -9.06 11.34 -9.31
C THR A 191 -7.74 12.10 -9.45
N GLY A 192 -6.95 11.79 -10.48
CA GLY A 192 -5.63 12.40 -10.65
C GLY A 192 -4.58 11.87 -9.67
N LEU A 193 -4.78 10.64 -9.20
CA LEU A 193 -3.85 9.98 -8.29
C LEU A 193 -2.64 9.40 -9.03
N ILE A 194 -1.53 9.27 -8.31
CA ILE A 194 -0.32 8.61 -8.80
C ILE A 194 -0.49 7.09 -8.66
N ALA A 195 -0.14 6.36 -9.72
CA ALA A 195 -0.20 4.90 -9.78
C ALA A 195 0.67 4.23 -8.70
N ASN A 196 0.33 2.99 -8.33
CA ASN A 196 1.02 2.21 -7.31
C ASN A 196 1.29 2.95 -5.97
N THR A 197 0.49 3.99 -5.67
CA THR A 197 0.69 4.82 -4.48
C THR A 197 -0.37 4.50 -3.43
N CYS A 198 0.08 4.43 -2.18
CA CYS A 198 -0.78 4.23 -1.02
C CYS A 198 -1.49 5.53 -0.65
N TYR A 199 -2.80 5.48 -0.41
CA TYR A 199 -3.59 6.60 0.10
C TYR A 199 -4.38 6.15 1.32
N LEU A 200 -4.49 7.05 2.29
CA LEU A 200 -5.25 6.82 3.51
C LEU A 200 -6.26 7.96 3.67
N TYR A 201 -7.53 7.61 3.87
CA TYR A 201 -8.67 8.52 3.85
C TYR A 201 -9.41 8.49 5.17
N ARG A 202 -10.00 9.63 5.53
CA ARG A 202 -11.01 9.73 6.61
C ARG A 202 -12.10 10.72 6.23
N VAL A 203 -13.30 10.52 6.76
CA VAL A 203 -14.46 11.36 6.44
C VAL A 203 -15.12 11.86 7.73
N SER A 204 -15.47 13.14 7.78
CA SER A 204 -16.24 13.76 8.87
C SER A 204 -17.56 14.30 8.33
N ALA A 205 -18.65 14.21 9.09
CA ALA A 205 -19.95 14.76 8.70
C ALA A 205 -20.08 16.22 9.09
N ILE A 206 -20.85 16.99 8.32
CA ILE A 206 -21.04 18.43 8.50
C ILE A 206 -22.53 18.72 8.61
N ASN A 207 -22.94 19.39 9.69
CA ASN A 207 -24.24 20.03 9.79
C ASN A 207 -24.05 21.54 10.04
N VAL A 208 -25.14 22.27 10.25
CA VAL A 208 -25.09 23.73 10.49
C VAL A 208 -24.38 24.11 11.79
N ILE A 209 -24.23 23.17 12.74
CA ILE A 209 -23.49 23.38 14.00
C ILE A 209 -21.99 23.23 13.79
N GLY A 210 -21.57 22.34 12.88
CA GLY A 210 -20.17 22.16 12.54
C GLY A 210 -19.81 20.77 12.04
N THR A 211 -18.53 20.43 12.14
CA THR A 211 -17.95 19.17 11.65
C THR A 211 -17.77 18.16 12.79
N SER A 212 -18.15 16.90 12.56
CA SER A 212 -17.97 15.80 13.51
C SER A 212 -16.49 15.41 13.68
N SER A 213 -16.23 14.48 14.60
CA SER A 213 -15.00 13.69 14.55
C SER A 213 -14.93 12.85 13.26
N PRO A 214 -13.71 12.52 12.77
CA PRO A 214 -13.56 11.71 11.59
C PRO A 214 -13.95 10.24 11.83
N SER A 215 -14.30 9.55 10.75
CA SER A 215 -14.44 8.10 10.69
C SER A 215 -13.13 7.40 11.03
N ALA A 216 -13.19 6.07 11.21
CA ALA A 216 -12.00 5.25 11.10
C ALA A 216 -11.34 5.44 9.71
N ASP A 217 -10.01 5.33 9.69
CA ASP A 217 -9.23 5.52 8.48
C ASP A 217 -9.43 4.33 7.50
N ALA A 218 -9.51 4.62 6.21
CA ALA A 218 -9.56 3.62 5.15
C ALA A 218 -8.34 3.75 4.23
N ILE A 219 -7.72 2.62 3.90
CA ILE A 219 -6.51 2.54 3.07
C ILE A 219 -6.83 1.97 1.70
N ALA A 220 -6.22 2.52 0.66
CA ALA A 220 -6.26 1.97 -0.70
C ALA A 220 -4.95 2.26 -1.43
N ILE A 221 -4.54 1.33 -2.28
CA ILE A 221 -3.38 1.50 -3.17
C ILE A 221 -3.93 1.55 -4.59
N THR A 222 -3.62 2.61 -5.33
CA THR A 222 -4.00 2.73 -6.75
C THR A 222 -3.40 1.62 -7.60
N ASN A 223 -4.08 1.21 -8.66
CA ASN A 223 -3.58 0.16 -9.55
C ASN A 223 -2.28 0.56 -10.25
N SER A 224 -1.61 -0.42 -10.85
CA SER A 224 -0.47 -0.17 -11.73
C SER A 224 -0.90 0.58 -12.98
N SER A 225 -0.08 1.52 -13.46
CA SER A 225 -0.25 2.18 -14.75
C SER A 225 0.30 1.36 -15.92
N LEU A 226 1.01 0.26 -15.64
CA LEU A 226 1.66 -0.56 -16.65
C LEU A 226 0.63 -1.48 -17.30
N THR A 227 0.51 -1.43 -18.62
CA THR A 227 -0.51 -2.18 -19.39
C THR A 227 0.07 -2.99 -20.54
N HIS A 228 1.30 -2.70 -20.96
CA HIS A 228 1.93 -3.37 -22.10
C HIS A 228 2.92 -4.46 -21.66
N VAL A 229 2.66 -5.69 -22.12
CA VAL A 229 3.59 -6.83 -22.06
C VAL A 229 4.68 -6.72 -23.14
N PRO A 230 5.78 -7.48 -23.07
CA PRO A 230 6.81 -7.46 -24.11
C PRO A 230 6.29 -7.97 -25.45
N SER A 231 6.90 -7.53 -26.56
CA SER A 231 6.65 -8.12 -27.88
C SER A 231 7.26 -9.52 -27.99
N ALA A 232 6.98 -10.26 -29.06
CA ALA A 232 7.55 -11.60 -29.26
C ALA A 232 9.08 -11.56 -29.46
N PRO A 233 9.84 -12.51 -28.88
CA PRO A 233 11.25 -12.70 -29.22
C PRO A 233 11.42 -13.08 -30.70
N THR A 234 12.56 -12.75 -31.29
CA THR A 234 12.82 -12.96 -32.72
C THR A 234 14.02 -13.86 -32.97
N GLY A 235 14.15 -14.39 -34.20
CA GLY A 235 15.30 -15.19 -34.60
C GLY A 235 15.53 -16.45 -33.76
N LEU A 236 14.45 -17.12 -33.31
CA LEU A 236 14.57 -18.41 -32.64
C LEU A 236 15.22 -19.42 -33.60
N HIS A 237 16.31 -20.03 -33.15
CA HIS A 237 17.10 -20.98 -33.90
C HIS A 237 17.46 -22.18 -33.02
N VAL A 238 17.46 -23.38 -33.60
CA VAL A 238 17.71 -24.65 -32.89
C VAL A 238 18.87 -25.37 -33.57
N THR A 239 19.90 -25.71 -32.80
CA THR A 239 21.08 -26.47 -33.25
C THR A 239 21.19 -27.80 -32.52
N THR A 240 21.55 -28.85 -33.25
CA THR A 240 21.83 -30.17 -32.69
C THR A 240 23.17 -30.19 -31.97
N VAL A 241 23.18 -30.69 -30.73
CA VAL A 241 24.42 -30.82 -29.91
C VAL A 241 24.83 -32.28 -29.78
N SER A 242 23.87 -33.18 -29.52
CA SER A 242 24.11 -34.61 -29.40
C SER A 242 22.89 -35.43 -29.84
N ASN A 243 22.93 -36.74 -29.64
CA ASN A 243 21.78 -37.62 -29.83
C ASN A 243 20.70 -37.45 -28.75
N THR A 244 20.94 -36.65 -27.70
CA THR A 244 19.97 -36.41 -26.62
C THR A 244 19.85 -34.93 -26.25
N THR A 245 20.46 -34.02 -27.02
CA THR A 245 20.56 -32.60 -26.66
C THR A 245 20.40 -31.67 -27.87
N LEU A 246 19.56 -30.66 -27.72
CA LEU A 246 19.39 -29.54 -28.64
C LEU A 246 19.69 -28.22 -27.92
N LYS A 247 20.28 -27.25 -28.62
CA LYS A 247 20.51 -25.89 -28.13
C LYS A 247 19.66 -24.90 -28.89
N LEU A 248 18.95 -24.05 -28.17
CA LEU A 248 18.10 -22.98 -28.65
C LEU A 248 18.80 -21.64 -28.45
N THR A 249 18.70 -20.75 -29.43
CA THR A 249 19.16 -19.34 -29.33
C THR A 249 18.12 -18.43 -29.95
N TRP A 250 17.94 -17.23 -29.41
CA TRP A 250 17.03 -16.21 -29.94
C TRP A 250 17.59 -14.80 -29.74
N HIS A 251 16.88 -13.79 -30.22
CA HIS A 251 17.12 -12.38 -29.95
C HIS A 251 16.04 -11.85 -29.01
N SER A 252 16.43 -10.89 -28.17
CA SER A 252 15.48 -10.15 -27.34
C SER A 252 14.40 -9.48 -28.20
N PRO A 253 13.17 -9.36 -27.69
CA PRO A 253 12.09 -8.65 -28.38
C PRO A 253 12.45 -7.17 -28.58
N SER A 254 11.88 -6.55 -29.62
CA SER A 254 12.13 -5.14 -29.94
C SER A 254 11.50 -4.15 -28.95
N SER A 255 10.48 -4.57 -28.20
CA SER A 255 9.87 -3.79 -27.13
C SER A 255 9.71 -4.64 -25.87
N SER A 256 10.13 -4.08 -24.72
CA SER A 256 9.87 -4.65 -23.40
C SER A 256 8.45 -4.36 -22.88
N GLY A 257 7.64 -3.58 -23.60
CA GLY A 257 6.40 -3.02 -23.06
C GLY A 257 6.71 -1.94 -22.01
N ASP A 258 5.90 -1.86 -20.94
CA ASP A 258 6.03 -0.82 -19.92
C ASP A 258 6.96 -1.21 -18.74
N SER A 259 7.51 -2.42 -18.74
CA SER A 259 8.43 -2.92 -17.70
C SER A 259 9.60 -3.67 -18.35
N PRO A 260 10.80 -3.66 -17.74
CA PRO A 260 11.92 -4.49 -18.19
C PRO A 260 11.53 -5.96 -18.32
N ILE A 261 12.10 -6.63 -19.32
CA ILE A 261 11.93 -8.07 -19.52
C ILE A 261 12.60 -8.78 -18.34
N THR A 262 11.87 -9.67 -17.69
CA THR A 262 12.34 -10.41 -16.52
C THR A 262 12.65 -11.87 -16.85
N GLY A 263 12.45 -12.29 -18.11
CA GLY A 263 12.78 -13.64 -18.57
C GLY A 263 12.01 -14.12 -19.80
N TYR A 264 12.24 -15.39 -20.14
CA TYR A 264 11.64 -16.08 -21.27
C TYR A 264 11.03 -17.44 -20.86
N LEU A 265 9.90 -17.77 -21.48
CA LEU A 265 9.18 -19.04 -21.39
C LEU A 265 9.36 -19.82 -22.68
N ILE A 266 9.68 -21.11 -22.57
CA ILE A 266 9.93 -22.00 -23.72
C ILE A 266 8.90 -23.11 -23.77
N GLN A 267 8.30 -23.30 -24.94
CA GLN A 267 7.42 -24.42 -25.23
C GLN A 267 8.07 -25.39 -26.21
N ARG A 268 7.98 -26.68 -25.90
CA ARG A 268 8.38 -27.83 -26.75
C ARG A 268 7.14 -28.63 -27.12
N ASN A 269 6.87 -28.77 -28.43
CA ASN A 269 5.72 -29.46 -28.99
C ASN A 269 4.37 -29.05 -28.35
N GLY A 270 4.23 -27.77 -28.00
CA GLY A 270 3.04 -27.22 -27.35
C GLY A 270 3.03 -27.32 -25.82
N THR A 271 3.95 -28.08 -25.22
CA THR A 271 4.10 -28.21 -23.77
C THR A 271 5.15 -27.23 -23.25
N THR A 272 4.83 -26.47 -22.21
CA THR A 272 5.81 -25.61 -21.54
C THR A 272 6.81 -26.48 -20.78
N ILE A 273 8.08 -26.39 -21.15
CA ILE A 273 9.16 -27.18 -20.52
C ILE A 273 10.08 -26.33 -19.64
N VAL A 274 10.05 -25.01 -19.82
CA VAL A 274 10.76 -24.05 -18.99
C VAL A 274 9.86 -22.86 -18.79
N ILE A 275 9.49 -22.61 -17.54
CA ILE A 275 8.68 -21.46 -17.17
C ILE A 275 9.58 -20.28 -16.81
N ASN A 276 10.85 -20.50 -16.48
CA ASN A 276 11.65 -19.46 -15.83
C ASN A 276 13.10 -19.42 -16.29
N THR A 277 13.42 -18.45 -17.14
CA THR A 277 14.79 -17.96 -17.32
C THR A 277 14.84 -16.55 -16.75
N PHE A 278 15.05 -16.39 -15.43
CA PHE A 278 15.26 -15.07 -14.78
C PHE A 278 16.54 -14.35 -15.26
N THR A 279 17.08 -14.75 -16.41
CA THR A 279 18.30 -14.26 -16.99
C THR A 279 17.93 -13.54 -18.28
N ASN A 280 18.58 -12.41 -18.56
CA ASN A 280 18.57 -11.79 -19.90
C ASN A 280 19.27 -12.68 -20.96
N GLN A 281 19.43 -13.98 -20.70
CA GLN A 281 20.04 -14.91 -21.61
C GLN A 281 19.04 -15.27 -22.69
N THR A 282 19.50 -15.18 -23.94
CA THR A 282 18.70 -15.51 -25.11
C THR A 282 19.06 -16.88 -25.67
N ASN A 283 19.36 -17.83 -24.79
CA ASN A 283 19.68 -19.21 -25.16
C ASN A 283 19.24 -20.20 -24.08
N PHE A 284 19.00 -21.45 -24.50
CA PHE A 284 18.60 -22.55 -23.63
C PHE A 284 19.09 -23.88 -24.22
N THR A 285 19.48 -24.83 -23.37
CA THR A 285 19.89 -26.17 -23.80
C THR A 285 18.89 -27.20 -23.28
N ASP A 286 18.18 -27.86 -24.19
CA ASP A 286 17.22 -28.93 -23.87
C ASP A 286 17.94 -30.29 -23.93
N THR A 287 17.95 -31.00 -22.82
CA THR A 287 18.64 -32.29 -22.64
C THR A 287 17.64 -33.43 -22.43
N ASN A 288 18.13 -34.67 -22.43
CA ASN A 288 17.31 -35.88 -22.22
C ASN A 288 16.26 -36.10 -23.33
N LEU A 289 16.58 -35.69 -24.55
CA LEU A 289 15.76 -35.90 -25.73
C LEU A 289 15.97 -37.31 -26.32
N LEU A 290 14.98 -37.80 -27.05
CA LEU A 290 15.10 -39.06 -27.76
C LEU A 290 16.04 -38.91 -28.98
N PRO A 291 16.91 -39.90 -29.26
CA PRO A 291 17.71 -39.92 -30.49
C PRO A 291 16.86 -39.92 -31.76
N ASN A 292 17.34 -39.23 -32.79
CA ASN A 292 16.69 -39.09 -34.09
C ASN A 292 15.23 -38.61 -34.03
N HIS A 293 14.90 -37.75 -33.07
CA HIS A 293 13.56 -37.24 -32.86
C HIS A 293 13.49 -35.75 -33.17
N LYS A 294 12.41 -35.34 -33.87
CA LYS A 294 12.15 -33.94 -34.19
C LYS A 294 11.43 -33.27 -33.03
N GLU A 295 12.00 -32.19 -32.53
CA GLU A 295 11.39 -31.33 -31.54
C GLU A 295 11.07 -29.97 -32.16
N THR A 296 9.93 -29.38 -31.81
CA THR A 296 9.51 -28.05 -32.25
C THR A 296 9.37 -27.12 -31.06
N TYR A 297 9.98 -25.95 -31.14
CA TYR A 297 10.06 -24.99 -30.05
C TYR A 297 9.50 -23.63 -30.43
N ARG A 298 8.96 -22.91 -29.45
CA ARG A 298 8.68 -21.47 -29.51
C ARG A 298 8.97 -20.82 -28.16
N THR A 299 9.32 -19.53 -28.16
CA THR A 299 9.68 -18.80 -26.94
C THR A 299 8.89 -17.50 -26.80
N ALA A 300 8.58 -17.07 -25.57
CA ALA A 300 7.91 -15.81 -25.27
C ALA A 300 8.63 -15.10 -24.13
N SER A 301 8.78 -13.77 -24.20
CA SER A 301 9.33 -12.95 -23.11
C SER A 301 8.23 -12.47 -22.17
N TRP A 302 8.55 -12.29 -20.89
CA TRP A 302 7.63 -11.70 -19.90
C TRP A 302 8.23 -10.49 -19.18
N ASN A 303 7.38 -9.69 -18.54
CA ASN A 303 7.76 -8.61 -17.64
C ASN A 303 6.81 -8.56 -16.43
N SER A 304 6.87 -7.52 -15.60
CA SER A 304 5.99 -7.38 -14.43
C SER A 304 4.50 -7.21 -14.77
N VAL A 305 4.16 -6.93 -16.05
CA VAL A 305 2.78 -6.83 -16.54
C VAL A 305 2.26 -8.22 -16.95
N GLY A 306 3.10 -9.04 -17.58
CA GLY A 306 2.74 -10.40 -17.97
C GLY A 306 3.55 -10.95 -19.14
N LEU A 307 3.06 -12.07 -19.69
CA LEU A 307 3.69 -12.80 -20.79
C LEU A 307 3.33 -12.17 -22.14
N GLY A 308 4.34 -11.91 -22.95
CA GLY A 308 4.22 -11.45 -24.33
C GLY A 308 3.79 -12.56 -25.30
N ALA A 309 3.67 -12.20 -26.58
CA ALA A 309 3.40 -13.16 -27.65
C ALA A 309 4.58 -14.14 -27.85
N PHE A 310 4.28 -15.35 -28.31
CA PHE A 310 5.31 -16.31 -28.70
C PHE A 310 5.98 -15.94 -30.02
N SER A 311 7.26 -16.26 -30.13
CA SER A 311 8.03 -16.25 -31.37
C SER A 311 7.43 -17.21 -32.40
N ASN A 312 7.89 -17.08 -33.65
CA ASN A 312 7.73 -18.15 -34.63
C ASN A 312 8.36 -19.45 -34.10
N SER A 313 7.81 -20.59 -34.53
CA SER A 313 8.32 -21.89 -34.16
C SER A 313 9.60 -22.25 -34.93
N ALA A 314 10.52 -22.93 -34.28
CA ALA A 314 11.72 -23.51 -34.88
C ALA A 314 11.86 -24.97 -34.47
N SER A 315 12.36 -25.83 -35.37
CA SER A 315 12.53 -27.26 -35.09
C SER A 315 13.99 -27.70 -35.17
N GLY A 316 14.35 -28.69 -34.37
CA GLY A 316 15.65 -29.39 -34.44
C GLY A 316 15.44 -30.90 -34.41
N ILE A 317 16.43 -31.66 -34.90
CA ILE A 317 16.45 -33.12 -34.86
C ILE A 317 17.71 -33.56 -34.12
N THR A 318 17.57 -34.41 -33.11
CA THR A 318 18.71 -35.00 -32.38
C THR A 318 19.50 -35.97 -33.26
N ALA A 319 20.80 -36.14 -33.00
CA ALA A 319 21.63 -37.06 -33.79
C ALA A 319 21.22 -38.55 -33.63
N ASN A 320 21.65 -39.40 -34.57
CA ASN A 320 21.45 -40.85 -34.53
C ASN A 320 22.32 -41.55 -33.46
N SER A 321 21.80 -42.62 -32.88
CA SER A 321 22.58 -43.54 -32.03
C SER A 321 23.28 -44.60 -32.88
N THR A 322 24.46 -44.31 -33.44
CA THR A 322 25.31 -45.33 -34.07
C THR A 322 26.73 -45.32 -33.51
N SER A 323 27.08 -46.45 -32.87
CA SER A 323 28.39 -47.06 -32.53
C SER A 323 29.61 -46.22 -32.08
N VAL A 324 30.03 -46.52 -30.85
CA VAL A 324 31.37 -46.53 -30.22
C VAL A 324 32.57 -46.02 -31.04
N SER A 325 33.28 -45.04 -30.49
CA SER A 325 34.74 -44.85 -30.63
C SER A 325 35.40 -44.78 -29.23
N PRO A 326 36.67 -45.20 -29.04
CA PRO A 326 37.34 -45.24 -27.74
C PRO A 326 37.65 -43.83 -27.19
N PRO A 327 37.99 -43.69 -25.89
CA PRO A 327 38.04 -42.40 -25.21
C PRO A 327 39.20 -41.54 -25.75
N GLY A 328 38.83 -40.47 -26.46
CA GLY A 328 39.70 -39.32 -26.60
C GLY A 328 39.95 -38.69 -25.23
N THR A 329 41.21 -38.36 -24.99
CA THR A 329 41.82 -37.70 -23.84
C THR A 329 40.90 -36.69 -23.13
N PRO A 330 40.91 -36.57 -21.78
CA PRO A 330 40.06 -35.62 -21.06
C PRO A 330 40.45 -34.18 -21.38
N GLY A 331 39.84 -33.62 -22.42
CA GLY A 331 39.89 -32.21 -22.79
C GLY A 331 38.77 -31.47 -22.07
N ASN A 332 39.13 -30.90 -20.93
CA ASN A 332 38.51 -29.79 -20.18
C ASN A 332 37.11 -29.33 -20.65
N LEU A 333 36.07 -29.85 -19.98
CA LEU A 333 34.71 -29.34 -20.03
C LEU A 333 34.62 -28.02 -19.26
N THR A 334 34.72 -26.89 -19.96
CA THR A 334 34.21 -25.60 -19.46
C THR A 334 32.74 -25.45 -19.85
N GLY A 335 31.91 -26.36 -19.32
CA GLY A 335 30.46 -26.25 -19.35
C GLY A 335 29.98 -25.65 -18.04
N THR A 336 29.92 -24.33 -17.96
CA THR A 336 29.25 -23.62 -16.87
C THR A 336 27.75 -23.91 -16.94
N GLY A 337 27.32 -24.95 -16.25
CA GLY A 337 25.95 -25.06 -15.78
C GLY A 337 25.71 -23.94 -14.79
N THR A 338 25.20 -22.81 -15.27
CA THR A 338 24.75 -21.72 -14.40
C THR A 338 23.36 -22.06 -13.88
N LEU A 339 23.31 -22.54 -12.64
CA LEU A 339 22.14 -22.48 -11.76
C LEU A 339 21.70 -21.00 -11.58
N PRO A 340 20.45 -20.73 -11.17
CA PRO A 340 19.91 -19.37 -11.10
C PRO A 340 20.76 -18.46 -10.21
N SER A 341 21.09 -17.28 -10.72
CA SER A 341 22.04 -16.32 -10.13
C SER A 341 21.51 -15.51 -8.93
N ASN A 342 20.36 -15.88 -8.35
CA ASN A 342 19.95 -15.27 -7.09
C ASN A 342 19.11 -16.21 -6.22
N LEU A 343 19.80 -17.15 -5.60
CA LEU A 343 19.22 -18.05 -4.62
C LEU A 343 18.68 -17.31 -3.37
N GLY A 344 19.22 -16.12 -3.07
CA GLY A 344 18.68 -15.23 -2.04
C GLY A 344 17.28 -14.72 -2.36
N GLN A 345 17.00 -14.42 -3.64
CA GLN A 345 15.66 -14.05 -4.09
C GLN A 345 14.71 -15.24 -4.03
N LEU A 346 15.14 -16.44 -4.45
CA LEU A 346 14.33 -17.66 -4.37
C LEU A 346 13.93 -18.01 -2.93
N ILE A 347 14.86 -17.85 -1.97
CA ILE A 347 14.60 -18.04 -0.54
C ILE A 347 13.64 -16.95 -0.02
N SER A 348 13.76 -15.71 -0.50
CA SER A 348 12.89 -14.59 -0.10
C SER A 348 11.46 -14.78 -0.62
N ASP A 349 11.32 -15.16 -1.89
CA ASP A 349 10.03 -15.44 -2.54
C ASP A 349 9.34 -16.65 -1.88
N PHE A 350 10.09 -17.72 -1.60
CA PHE A 350 9.57 -18.87 -0.86
C PHE A 350 9.06 -18.46 0.53
N VAL A 351 9.80 -17.61 1.26
CA VAL A 351 9.37 -17.12 2.57
C VAL A 351 8.12 -16.24 2.46
N HIS A 352 8.03 -15.41 1.40
CA HIS A 352 6.86 -14.58 1.13
C HIS A 352 5.62 -15.42 0.83
N ASP A 353 5.72 -16.38 -0.08
CA ASP A 353 4.63 -17.27 -0.48
C ASP A 353 4.17 -18.16 0.67
N ARG A 354 5.12 -18.69 1.45
CA ARG A 354 4.82 -19.42 2.69
C ARG A 354 4.01 -18.57 3.66
N ASN A 355 4.43 -17.33 3.89
CA ASN A 355 3.74 -16.43 4.82
C ASN A 355 2.34 -16.06 4.29
N ALA A 356 2.18 -15.88 2.98
CA ALA A 356 0.90 -15.63 2.34
C ALA A 356 -0.07 -16.81 2.48
N LEU A 357 0.40 -18.04 2.21
CA LEU A 357 -0.39 -19.26 2.33
C LEU A 357 -0.82 -19.53 3.78
N LEU A 358 0.10 -19.44 4.75
CA LEU A 358 -0.22 -19.61 6.17
C LEU A 358 -1.19 -18.53 6.68
N LYS A 359 -1.09 -17.30 6.13
CA LYS A 359 -2.04 -16.21 6.45
C LYS A 359 -3.42 -16.50 5.88
N GLN A 360 -3.52 -17.02 4.65
CA GLN A 360 -4.78 -17.44 4.03
C GLN A 360 -5.46 -18.57 4.82
N GLU A 361 -4.71 -19.61 5.20
CA GLU A 361 -5.26 -20.74 5.97
C GLU A 361 -5.69 -20.31 7.40
N ARG A 362 -4.93 -19.42 8.05
CA ARG A 362 -5.33 -18.83 9.34
C ARG A 362 -6.60 -17.99 9.21
N ALA A 363 -6.74 -17.23 8.13
CA ALA A 363 -7.95 -16.46 7.85
C ALA A 363 -9.17 -17.39 7.64
N ALA A 364 -9.01 -18.51 6.94
CA ALA A 364 -10.06 -19.52 6.76
C ALA A 364 -10.52 -20.13 8.09
N ILE A 365 -9.59 -20.43 9.01
CA ILE A 365 -9.93 -20.90 10.37
C ILE A 365 -10.72 -19.83 11.13
N LEU A 366 -10.28 -18.56 11.07
CA LEU A 366 -10.93 -17.47 11.77
C LEU A 366 -12.34 -17.19 11.24
N HIS A 367 -12.49 -17.23 9.90
CA HIS A 367 -13.78 -17.11 9.23
C HIS A 367 -14.75 -18.22 9.67
N ALA A 368 -14.29 -19.48 9.68
CA ALA A 368 -15.09 -20.61 10.14
C ALA A 368 -15.53 -20.46 11.61
N ILE A 369 -14.69 -19.89 12.49
CA ILE A 369 -15.07 -19.61 13.88
C ILE A 369 -16.18 -18.55 13.95
N HIS A 370 -16.06 -17.46 13.19
CA HIS A 370 -17.07 -16.40 13.18
C HIS A 370 -18.40 -16.87 12.60
N GLU A 371 -18.36 -17.64 11.50
CA GLU A 371 -19.51 -18.29 10.88
C GLU A 371 -20.22 -19.20 11.90
N CYS A 372 -19.48 -20.07 12.58
CA CYS A 372 -20.01 -20.94 13.62
C CYS A 372 -20.63 -20.19 14.81
N HIS A 373 -20.02 -19.08 15.26
CA HIS A 373 -20.63 -18.26 16.30
C HIS A 373 -21.94 -17.61 15.85
N ALA A 374 -22.04 -17.19 14.59
CA ALA A 374 -23.25 -16.62 14.03
C ALA A 374 -24.36 -17.67 13.88
N GLU A 375 -24.03 -18.87 13.40
CA GLU A 375 -24.97 -19.99 13.27
C GLU A 375 -25.51 -20.44 14.63
N ILE A 376 -24.65 -20.62 15.64
CA ILE A 376 -25.07 -21.01 17.00
C ILE A 376 -25.95 -19.93 17.64
N LYS A 377 -25.67 -18.64 17.40
CA LYS A 377 -26.46 -17.53 17.93
C LYS A 377 -27.89 -17.52 17.38
N ASN A 378 -28.06 -17.91 16.12
CA ASN A 378 -29.34 -17.86 15.40
C ASN A 378 -30.11 -19.20 15.43
N ALA A 379 -29.49 -20.29 15.92
CA ALA A 379 -30.10 -21.61 15.98
C ALA A 379 -31.18 -21.75 17.08
N SER A 380 -32.12 -22.67 16.86
CA SER A 380 -33.11 -23.12 17.85
C SER A 380 -32.41 -23.80 19.05
N HIS A 381 -33.11 -23.97 20.18
CA HIS A 381 -32.49 -24.61 21.35
C HIS A 381 -32.07 -26.06 21.09
N ASP A 382 -32.86 -26.78 20.29
CA ASP A 382 -32.66 -28.20 19.99
C ASP A 382 -31.51 -28.43 18.98
N ASP A 383 -31.29 -27.49 18.04
CA ASP A 383 -30.26 -27.63 16.99
C ASP A 383 -28.86 -27.17 17.43
N LYS A 384 -28.76 -26.35 18.50
CA LYS A 384 -27.49 -25.76 18.96
C LYS A 384 -26.39 -26.77 19.23
N LYS A 385 -26.75 -27.93 19.78
CA LYS A 385 -25.78 -28.99 20.09
C LYS A 385 -25.20 -29.61 18.82
N GLN A 386 -26.06 -29.93 17.85
CA GLN A 386 -25.65 -30.50 16.58
C GLN A 386 -24.75 -29.53 15.80
N ILE A 387 -25.16 -28.28 15.66
CA ILE A 387 -24.39 -27.23 14.97
C ILE A 387 -23.03 -27.03 15.66
N HIS A 388 -22.99 -27.05 17.00
CA HIS A 388 -21.73 -26.93 17.74
C HIS A 388 -20.77 -28.09 17.43
N ASP A 389 -21.25 -29.34 17.40
CA ASP A 389 -20.43 -30.51 17.13
C ASP A 389 -19.93 -30.54 15.66
N GLU A 390 -20.76 -30.16 14.70
CA GLU A 390 -20.37 -30.00 13.29
C GLU A 390 -19.31 -28.91 13.11
N CYS A 391 -19.52 -27.74 13.73
CA CYS A 391 -18.56 -26.64 13.76
C CYS A 391 -17.22 -27.05 14.38
N LYS A 392 -17.26 -27.81 15.48
CA LYS A 392 -16.07 -28.33 16.15
C LYS A 392 -15.29 -29.29 15.24
N ALA A 393 -15.98 -30.14 14.49
CA ALA A 393 -15.34 -31.04 13.51
C ALA A 393 -14.71 -30.26 12.35
N LYS A 394 -15.42 -29.29 11.76
CA LYS A 394 -14.93 -28.43 10.66
C LYS A 394 -13.67 -27.66 11.08
N ILE A 395 -13.68 -27.02 12.25
CA ILE A 395 -12.54 -26.27 12.78
C ILE A 395 -11.35 -27.20 13.07
N LYS A 396 -11.61 -28.40 13.61
CA LYS A 396 -10.56 -29.42 13.86
C LYS A 396 -9.88 -29.84 12.55
N ALA A 397 -10.65 -30.12 11.49
CA ALA A 397 -10.11 -30.48 10.19
C ALA A 397 -9.24 -29.36 9.57
N LEU A 398 -9.69 -28.10 9.65
CA LEU A 398 -8.91 -26.96 9.17
C LEU A 398 -7.61 -26.74 9.96
N ARG A 399 -7.63 -26.98 11.27
CA ARG A 399 -6.42 -26.90 12.12
C ARG A 399 -5.41 -27.99 11.78
N GLU A 400 -5.85 -29.21 11.51
CA GLU A 400 -4.95 -30.29 11.10
C GLU A 400 -4.38 -30.05 9.70
N LYS A 401 -5.19 -29.54 8.75
CA LYS A 401 -4.69 -29.09 7.44
C LYS A 401 -3.59 -28.04 7.57
N TYR A 402 -3.80 -27.00 8.38
CA TYR A 402 -2.81 -25.97 8.65
C TYR A 402 -1.51 -26.51 9.24
N LYS A 403 -1.59 -27.50 10.15
CA LYS A 403 -0.40 -28.14 10.73
C LYS A 403 0.38 -28.89 9.66
N GLU A 404 -0.29 -29.64 8.79
CA GLU A 404 0.37 -30.41 7.73
C GLU A 404 1.00 -29.50 6.68
N SER A 405 0.27 -28.47 6.19
CA SER A 405 0.81 -27.46 5.27
C SER A 405 2.07 -26.79 5.84
N ARG A 406 2.06 -26.45 7.14
CA ARG A 406 3.23 -25.86 7.81
C ARG A 406 4.42 -26.83 7.88
N LYS A 407 4.17 -28.10 8.14
CA LYS A 407 5.22 -29.13 8.23
C LYS A 407 5.85 -29.40 6.86
N GLN A 408 5.04 -29.50 5.81
CA GLN A 408 5.52 -29.65 4.43
C GLN A 408 6.40 -28.46 4.02
N LEU A 409 5.93 -27.23 4.24
CA LEU A 409 6.69 -26.02 3.93
C LEU A 409 8.01 -25.90 4.72
N GLN A 410 8.08 -26.46 5.93
CA GLN A 410 9.32 -26.52 6.69
C GLN A 410 10.34 -27.47 6.07
N GLU A 411 9.90 -28.63 5.56
CA GLU A 411 10.80 -29.59 4.92
C GLU A 411 11.27 -29.10 3.55
N GLU A 412 10.39 -28.47 2.75
CA GLU A 412 10.77 -27.83 1.49
C GLU A 412 11.82 -26.73 1.71
N PHE A 413 11.64 -25.88 2.75
CA PHE A 413 12.62 -24.86 3.09
C PHE A 413 13.99 -25.44 3.48
N LYS A 414 13.98 -26.58 4.18
CA LYS A 414 15.19 -27.28 4.59
C LYS A 414 15.95 -27.83 3.38
N GLN A 415 15.23 -28.41 2.42
CA GLN A 415 15.82 -28.89 1.15
C GLN A 415 16.43 -27.74 0.34
N LEU A 416 15.72 -26.61 0.21
CA LEU A 416 16.20 -25.40 -0.44
C LEU A 416 17.49 -24.86 0.20
N ARG A 417 17.58 -24.88 1.54
CA ARG A 417 18.80 -24.48 2.26
C ARG A 417 19.98 -25.40 2.00
N GLU A 418 19.78 -26.72 1.98
CA GLU A 418 20.86 -27.66 1.68
C GLU A 418 21.33 -27.53 0.23
N GLN A 419 20.40 -27.35 -0.71
CA GLN A 419 20.74 -27.06 -2.11
C GLN A 419 21.55 -25.76 -2.24
N SER A 420 21.20 -24.74 -1.45
CA SER A 420 21.97 -23.49 -1.37
C SER A 420 23.38 -23.67 -0.86
N LYS A 421 23.56 -24.52 0.15
CA LYS A 421 24.87 -24.78 0.72
C LYS A 421 25.80 -25.46 -0.29
N LEU A 422 25.27 -26.43 -1.05
CA LEU A 422 26.01 -27.12 -2.10
C LEU A 422 26.39 -26.18 -3.25
N GLN A 423 25.49 -25.26 -3.64
CA GLN A 423 25.75 -24.30 -4.71
C GLN A 423 26.84 -23.28 -4.32
N ILE A 424 26.85 -22.80 -3.07
CA ILE A 424 27.89 -21.90 -2.57
C ILE A 424 29.27 -22.59 -2.60
N GLU A 425 29.33 -23.87 -2.24
CA GLU A 425 30.59 -24.62 -2.26
C GLU A 425 31.10 -24.83 -3.69
N ASP A 426 30.22 -25.11 -4.66
CA ASP A 426 30.58 -25.22 -6.08
C ASP A 426 31.09 -23.89 -6.66
N GLU A 427 30.44 -22.76 -6.34
CA GLU A 427 30.91 -21.43 -6.75
C GLU A 427 32.26 -21.07 -6.12
N LYS A 428 32.46 -21.43 -4.85
CA LYS A 428 33.74 -21.23 -4.16
C LYS A 428 34.87 -21.98 -4.85
N ILE A 429 34.65 -23.26 -5.21
CA ILE A 429 35.62 -24.07 -5.95
C ILE A 429 35.93 -23.43 -7.33
N LYS A 430 34.92 -22.96 -8.05
CA LYS A 430 35.11 -22.25 -9.33
C LYS A 430 35.94 -20.98 -9.18
N LEU A 431 35.71 -20.20 -8.11
CA LEU A 431 36.45 -18.98 -7.83
C LEU A 431 37.91 -19.27 -7.46
N GLU A 432 38.17 -20.30 -6.66
CA GLU A 432 39.52 -20.75 -6.32
C GLU A 432 40.29 -21.18 -7.56
N ASN A 433 39.67 -21.93 -8.47
CA ASN A 433 40.27 -22.34 -9.74
C ASN A 433 40.55 -21.14 -10.67
N ALA A 434 39.62 -20.19 -10.77
CA ALA A 434 39.82 -18.98 -11.56
C ALA A 434 40.96 -18.11 -11.01
N THR A 435 41.12 -18.06 -9.69
CA THR A 435 42.20 -17.33 -9.02
C THR A 435 43.57 -17.96 -9.33
N HIS A 436 43.66 -19.29 -9.33
CA HIS A 436 44.88 -20.00 -9.74
C HIS A 436 45.22 -19.74 -11.21
N ALA A 437 44.24 -19.82 -12.11
CA ALA A 437 44.44 -19.55 -13.54
C ALA A 437 44.90 -18.11 -13.80
N ALA A 438 44.32 -17.13 -13.11
CA ALA A 438 44.73 -15.72 -13.22
C ALA A 438 46.16 -15.49 -12.70
N SER A 439 46.55 -16.19 -11.63
CA SER A 439 47.92 -16.15 -11.10
C SER A 439 48.93 -16.68 -12.11
N ASP A 440 48.61 -17.79 -12.80
CA ASP A 440 49.50 -18.37 -13.82
C ASP A 440 49.63 -17.48 -15.06
N LEU A 441 48.52 -16.91 -15.55
CA LEU A 441 48.55 -15.89 -16.61
C LEU A 441 49.41 -14.67 -16.21
N GLY A 442 49.33 -14.23 -14.95
CA GLY A 442 50.15 -13.14 -14.44
C GLY A 442 51.66 -13.46 -14.45
N LYS A 443 52.04 -14.73 -14.27
CA LYS A 443 53.45 -15.16 -14.39
C LYS A 443 53.90 -15.19 -15.85
N GLU A 444 53.05 -15.67 -16.76
CA GLU A 444 53.33 -15.69 -18.20
C GLU A 444 53.52 -14.29 -18.78
N ILE A 445 52.66 -13.33 -18.39
CA ILE A 445 52.79 -11.93 -18.82
C ILE A 445 54.14 -11.34 -18.37
N LYS A 446 54.52 -11.52 -17.10
CA LYS A 446 55.81 -11.03 -16.59
C LYS A 446 57.01 -11.66 -17.30
N GLN A 447 56.90 -12.93 -17.69
CA GLN A 447 57.94 -13.60 -18.45
C GLN A 447 58.06 -13.01 -19.87
N SER A 448 56.91 -12.77 -20.53
CA SER A 448 56.87 -12.12 -21.84
C SER A 448 57.43 -10.69 -21.81
N GLU A 449 57.11 -9.91 -20.78
CA GLU A 449 57.68 -8.56 -20.59
C GLU A 449 59.21 -8.60 -20.49
N LYS A 450 59.76 -9.55 -19.72
CA LYS A 450 61.20 -9.72 -19.56
C LYS A 450 61.92 -10.12 -20.86
N GLU A 451 61.29 -10.98 -21.66
CA GLU A 451 61.78 -11.36 -22.99
C GLU A 451 61.76 -10.16 -23.96
N ASN A 452 60.71 -9.33 -23.87
CA ASN A 452 60.59 -8.14 -24.70
C ASN A 452 61.64 -7.09 -24.34
N GLU A 453 61.94 -6.87 -23.05
CA GLU A 453 63.03 -6.00 -22.59
C GLU A 453 64.40 -6.47 -23.11
N GLN A 454 64.67 -7.78 -23.09
CA GLN A 454 65.90 -8.33 -23.68
C GLN A 454 65.98 -8.08 -25.19
N SER A 455 64.86 -8.22 -25.89
CA SER A 455 64.78 -7.98 -27.33
C SER A 455 65.06 -6.50 -27.67
N VAL A 456 64.48 -5.56 -26.91
CA VAL A 456 64.74 -4.11 -27.03
C VAL A 456 66.21 -3.79 -26.79
N GLY A 457 66.84 -4.38 -25.77
CA GLY A 457 68.27 -4.22 -25.52
C GLY A 457 69.15 -4.71 -26.68
N SER A 458 68.77 -5.83 -27.32
CA SER A 458 69.47 -6.38 -28.48
C SER A 458 69.33 -5.48 -29.72
N ILE A 459 68.14 -4.88 -29.94
CA ILE A 459 67.90 -3.90 -31.00
C ILE A 459 68.78 -2.66 -30.81
N ALA A 460 68.83 -2.11 -29.59
CA ALA A 460 69.68 -0.95 -29.28
C ALA A 460 71.18 -1.23 -29.53
N ASN A 461 71.63 -2.46 -29.24
CA ASN A 461 73.01 -2.86 -29.54
C ASN A 461 73.28 -2.91 -31.06
N HIS A 462 72.35 -3.48 -31.85
CA HIS A 462 72.46 -3.47 -33.31
C HIS A 462 72.49 -2.05 -33.88
N GLU A 463 71.66 -1.12 -33.39
CA GLU A 463 71.71 0.29 -33.82
C GLU A 463 73.07 0.95 -33.53
N SER A 464 73.69 0.63 -32.38
CA SER A 464 75.03 1.12 -32.03
C SER A 464 76.08 0.60 -33.01
N VAL A 465 76.01 -0.69 -33.37
CA VAL A 465 76.91 -1.30 -34.37
C VAL A 465 76.74 -0.65 -35.74
N ILE A 466 75.50 -0.39 -36.16
CA ILE A 466 75.21 0.30 -37.44
C ILE A 466 75.83 1.70 -37.45
N LYS A 467 75.64 2.49 -36.38
CA LYS A 467 76.27 3.82 -36.25
C LYS A 467 77.80 3.77 -36.31
N HIS A 468 78.41 2.73 -35.74
CA HIS A 468 79.85 2.53 -35.81
C HIS A 468 80.33 2.24 -37.24
N PHE A 469 79.59 1.39 -37.97
CA PHE A 469 79.85 1.13 -39.39
C PHE A 469 79.71 2.39 -40.25
N ASP A 470 78.67 3.19 -40.03
CA ASP A 470 78.45 4.45 -40.75
C ASP A 470 79.61 5.44 -40.51
N ASN A 471 80.05 5.60 -39.27
CA ASN A 471 81.20 6.44 -38.95
C ASN A 471 82.49 5.95 -39.62
N THR A 472 82.72 4.65 -39.62
CA THR A 472 83.90 4.05 -40.26
C THR A 472 83.87 4.29 -41.76
N THR A 473 82.72 4.09 -42.40
CA THR A 473 82.51 4.34 -43.83
C THR A 473 82.73 5.81 -44.19
N ASN A 474 82.22 6.73 -43.36
CA ASN A 474 82.40 8.16 -43.53
C ASN A 474 83.87 8.60 -43.37
N ASN A 475 84.62 7.99 -42.44
CA ASN A 475 86.04 8.25 -42.27
C ASN A 475 86.85 7.73 -43.47
N LEU A 476 86.56 6.52 -43.95
CA LEU A 476 87.20 5.95 -45.14
C LEU A 476 86.96 6.84 -46.37
N ALA A 477 85.74 7.35 -46.54
CA ALA A 477 85.40 8.27 -47.61
C ALA A 477 86.18 9.59 -47.55
N LYS A 478 86.47 10.10 -46.34
CA LYS A 478 87.33 11.29 -46.14
C LYS A 478 88.78 11.01 -46.50
N GLU A 479 89.33 9.87 -46.09
CA GLU A 479 90.70 9.46 -46.44
C GLU A 479 90.86 9.30 -47.95
N ILE A 480 89.91 8.63 -48.62
CA ILE A 480 89.91 8.49 -50.09
C ILE A 480 89.89 9.86 -50.77
N LYS A 481 89.12 10.83 -50.26
CA LYS A 481 89.15 12.21 -50.77
C LYS A 481 90.50 12.88 -50.57
N HIS A 482 91.18 12.64 -49.45
CA HIS A 482 92.51 13.19 -49.17
C HIS A 482 93.56 12.61 -50.11
N VAL A 483 93.61 11.29 -50.25
CA VAL A 483 94.52 10.58 -51.17
C VAL A 483 94.31 11.06 -52.61
N ASN A 484 93.06 11.19 -53.06
CA ASN A 484 92.75 11.72 -54.40
C ASN A 484 93.21 13.17 -54.59
N LYS A 485 93.16 14.00 -53.54
CA LYS A 485 93.66 15.38 -53.57
C LYS A 485 95.18 15.40 -53.68
N ASP A 486 95.88 14.55 -52.95
CA ASP A 486 97.34 14.43 -53.00
C ASP A 486 97.84 13.90 -54.35
N LEU A 487 97.14 12.90 -54.91
CA LEU A 487 97.41 12.40 -56.27
C LEU A 487 97.27 13.51 -57.32
N LYS A 488 96.24 14.35 -57.24
CA LYS A 488 96.08 15.52 -58.13
C LYS A 488 97.21 16.55 -57.95
N LYS A 489 97.65 16.79 -56.71
CA LYS A 489 98.73 17.74 -56.40
C LYS A 489 100.09 17.26 -56.92
N ASN A 490 100.37 15.96 -56.82
CA ASN A 490 101.57 15.35 -57.39
C ASN A 490 101.56 15.34 -58.93
N LYS A 491 100.40 15.15 -59.55
CA LYS A 491 100.24 15.30 -61.00
C LYS A 491 100.58 16.73 -61.47
N GLY A 492 100.14 17.75 -60.72
CA GLY A 492 100.49 19.15 -61.00
C GLY A 492 101.98 19.51 -60.80
N LYS A 493 102.67 18.90 -59.83
CA LYS A 493 104.13 19.07 -59.65
C LYS A 493 104.95 18.41 -60.76
N SER A 494 104.51 17.27 -61.26
CA SER A 494 105.12 16.58 -62.42
C SER A 494 105.05 17.44 -63.70
N GLU A 495 103.90 18.09 -63.95
CA GLU A 495 103.74 18.99 -65.09
C GLU A 495 104.52 20.31 -64.92
N GLY A 496 104.67 20.81 -63.69
CA GLY A 496 105.49 21.98 -63.38
C GLY A 496 107.00 21.76 -63.59
N ASN A 497 107.53 20.58 -63.24
CA ASN A 497 108.94 20.25 -63.48
C ASN A 497 109.24 20.00 -64.97
N LYS A 498 108.29 19.49 -65.75
CA LYS A 498 108.44 19.38 -67.21
C LYS A 498 108.55 20.74 -67.91
N LYS A 499 107.90 21.79 -67.39
CA LYS A 499 108.00 23.14 -67.98
C LYS A 499 109.27 23.92 -67.58
N ARG A 500 109.93 23.57 -66.46
CA ARG A 500 111.20 24.21 -66.06
C ARG A 500 112.43 23.65 -66.77
N ASN A 501 112.44 22.37 -67.12
CA ASN A 501 113.57 21.74 -67.85
C ASN A 501 113.56 22.00 -69.36
N HIS A 502 112.61 22.77 -69.91
CA HIS A 502 112.58 23.09 -71.35
C HIS A 502 113.16 24.48 -71.69
N ASN A 503 113.69 25.22 -70.71
CA ASN A 503 114.24 26.57 -70.91
C ASN A 503 115.75 26.67 -70.53
N GLN A 504 116.47 25.56 -70.46
CA GLN A 504 117.87 25.56 -70.05
C GLN A 504 118.66 24.47 -70.77
N GLU A 505 118.63 24.51 -72.10
CA GLU A 505 119.63 23.96 -73.04
C GLU A 505 119.20 24.38 -74.46
N ASP A 506 119.52 25.64 -74.79
CA ASP A 506 119.77 26.19 -76.12
C ASP A 506 121.14 26.91 -76.03
#